data_AF-A0A923SV11-F1
#
_entry.id   AF-A0A923SV11-F1
#
_cell.length_a   1.000
_cell.length_b   1.000
_cell.length_c   1.000
_cell.angle_alpha   90.00
_cell.angle_beta   90.00
_cell.angle_gamma   90.00
#
_symmetry.space_group_name_H-M   'P 1'
#
loop_
_entity.id
_entity.type
_entity.pdbx_description
1 polymer ?
#
loop_
_entity_poly.entity_id
_entity_poly.type
_entity_poly.pdbx_seq_one_letter_code
_entity_poly.pdbx_strand_id
1 'polypeptide(L)'
;MKTLIRLELKKNNINTYILADIIIAITMIGFLFLFAYAPLIEPDDKDMAIFAGYDNLISLFCVFNMAVFCVMSAVMYCRFVIEDYSGKRPILLFSYPVSRKKVVLSKLLIVCGFTIISMVVCNFIVFLIFGITENFIHLVGNNFTVSIILNIVENTILMSAIAATIGVIAVGIGFIKKSVPTTIISAVFLASLMCNIVVNANPNRAAMYVLAAAMVMIGILCSIFLMKKINKMEVL
;
A
#
# COMPACT_ATOMS: atom_id res chain seq x y z
N MET A 1 -7.19 -23.68 -4.41
CA MET A 1 -6.71 -22.30 -4.14
C MET A 1 -7.54 -21.63 -3.04
N LYS A 2 -8.87 -21.56 -3.17
CA LYS A 2 -9.78 -21.03 -2.12
C LYS A 2 -9.57 -21.64 -0.72
N THR A 3 -9.32 -22.94 -0.64
CA THR A 3 -9.06 -23.66 0.63
C THR A 3 -7.76 -23.24 1.31
N LEU A 4 -6.69 -23.01 0.53
CA LEU A 4 -5.41 -22.53 1.06
C LEU A 4 -5.55 -21.11 1.61
N ILE A 5 -6.26 -20.25 0.87
CA ILE A 5 -6.53 -18.88 1.31
C ILE A 5 -7.27 -18.89 2.66
N ARG A 6 -8.34 -19.69 2.79
CA ARG A 6 -9.09 -19.78 4.05
C ARG A 6 -8.23 -20.28 5.22
N LEU A 7 -7.31 -21.21 4.99
CA LEU A 7 -6.42 -21.73 6.03
C LEU A 7 -5.36 -20.69 6.46
N GLU A 8 -4.79 -19.94 5.52
CA GLU A 8 -3.85 -18.85 5.81
C GLU A 8 -4.53 -17.72 6.60
N LEU A 9 -5.75 -17.34 6.22
CA LEU A 9 -6.53 -16.31 6.92
C LEU A 9 -6.92 -16.74 8.34
N LYS A 10 -7.08 -18.05 8.59
CA LYS A 10 -7.38 -18.60 9.93
C LYS A 10 -6.13 -18.81 10.78
N LYS A 11 -4.99 -19.10 10.14
CA LYS A 11 -3.70 -19.28 10.80
C LYS A 11 -3.13 -17.94 11.27
N ASN A 12 -3.29 -16.90 10.47
CA ASN A 12 -2.78 -15.57 10.80
C ASN A 12 -3.93 -14.69 11.29
N ASN A 13 -3.86 -14.18 12.53
CA ASN A 13 -4.93 -13.37 13.12
C ASN A 13 -5.11 -12.03 12.37
N ILE A 14 -5.93 -12.01 11.32
CA ILE A 14 -6.17 -10.82 10.48
C ILE A 14 -6.76 -9.67 11.27
N ASN A 15 -7.47 -9.98 12.36
CA ASN A 15 -8.04 -8.98 13.26
C ASN A 15 -7.01 -7.96 13.75
N THR A 16 -5.75 -8.37 13.95
CA THR A 16 -4.68 -7.44 14.34
C THR A 16 -4.38 -6.43 13.23
N TYR A 17 -4.41 -6.85 11.97
CA TYR A 17 -4.20 -5.97 10.81
C TYR A 17 -5.42 -5.08 10.55
N ILE A 18 -6.64 -5.58 10.77
CA ILE A 18 -7.85 -4.76 10.71
C ILE A 18 -7.82 -3.67 11.80
N LEU A 19 -7.39 -4.01 13.02
CA LEU A 19 -7.24 -3.02 14.08
C LEU A 19 -6.18 -1.96 13.72
N ALA A 20 -5.05 -2.38 13.13
CA ALA A 20 -4.04 -1.45 12.63
C ALA A 20 -4.60 -0.53 11.53
N ASP A 21 -5.42 -1.07 10.61
CA ASP A 21 -6.08 -0.31 9.54
C ASP A 21 -7.03 0.77 10.11
N ILE A 22 -7.78 0.44 11.16
CA ILE A 22 -8.65 1.41 11.86
C ILE A 22 -7.83 2.54 12.48
N ILE A 23 -6.72 2.20 13.14
CA ILE A 23 -5.82 3.21 13.75
C ILE A 23 -5.23 4.10 12.66
N ILE A 24 -4.77 3.51 11.55
CA ILE A 24 -4.24 4.24 10.39
C ILE A 24 -5.30 5.20 9.85
N ALA A 25 -6.56 4.76 9.69
CA ALA A 25 -7.64 5.60 9.20
C ALA A 25 -7.89 6.81 10.11
N ILE A 26 -7.94 6.62 11.43
CA ILE A 26 -8.12 7.72 12.41
C ILE A 26 -6.97 8.72 12.31
N THR A 27 -5.72 8.22 12.25
CA THR A 27 -4.54 9.08 12.10
C THR A 27 -4.55 9.83 10.77
N MET A 28 -4.96 9.18 9.68
CA MET A 28 -5.04 9.79 8.35
C MET A 28 -6.09 10.90 8.25
N ILE A 29 -7.22 10.76 8.95
CA ILE A 29 -8.19 11.86 9.06
C ILE A 29 -7.51 13.10 9.66
N GLY A 30 -6.77 12.93 10.75
CA GLY A 30 -6.03 14.03 11.39
C GLY A 30 -5.02 14.71 10.45
N PHE A 31 -4.25 13.91 9.70
CA PHE A 31 -3.31 14.45 8.71
C PHE A 31 -4.01 15.17 7.55
N LEU A 32 -5.15 14.67 7.08
CA LEU A 32 -5.90 15.34 6.00
C LEU A 32 -6.39 16.72 6.44
N PHE A 33 -6.92 16.84 7.66
CA PHE A 33 -7.32 18.14 8.21
C PHE A 33 -6.13 19.07 8.44
N LEU A 34 -4.99 18.54 8.89
CA LEU A 34 -3.76 19.31 9.02
C LEU A 34 -3.30 19.86 7.66
N PHE A 35 -3.33 19.04 6.60
CA PHE A 35 -2.99 19.47 5.24
C PHE A 35 -3.98 20.50 4.69
N ALA A 36 -5.28 20.35 4.98
CA ALA A 36 -6.30 21.32 4.58
C ALA A 36 -6.17 22.66 5.32
N TYR A 37 -5.70 22.64 6.57
CA TYR A 37 -5.57 23.84 7.40
C TYR A 37 -4.24 24.58 7.20
N ALA A 38 -3.18 23.90 6.76
CA ALA A 38 -1.85 24.51 6.57
C ALA A 38 -1.85 25.79 5.69
N PRO A 39 -2.54 25.84 4.52
CA PRO A 39 -2.61 27.05 3.70
C PRO A 39 -3.31 28.24 4.37
N LEU A 40 -4.17 28.00 5.37
CA LEU A 40 -4.93 29.04 6.07
C LEU A 40 -4.08 29.75 7.14
N ILE A 41 -3.03 29.09 7.65
CA ILE A 41 -2.13 29.66 8.66
C ILE A 41 -1.14 30.64 8.03
N GLU A 42 -0.55 30.26 6.89
CA GLU A 42 0.50 31.04 6.20
C GLU A 42 0.15 31.24 4.71
N PRO A 43 -0.85 32.08 4.40
CA PRO A 43 -1.35 32.24 3.03
C PRO A 43 -0.36 32.88 2.05
N ASP A 44 0.70 33.55 2.54
CA ASP A 44 1.73 34.23 1.73
C ASP A 44 2.97 33.36 1.46
N ASP A 45 3.04 32.14 2.02
CA ASP A 45 4.17 31.26 1.81
C ASP A 45 4.01 30.45 0.51
N LYS A 46 5.03 30.52 -0.37
CA LYS A 46 5.07 29.78 -1.64
C LYS A 46 5.12 28.27 -1.43
N ASP A 47 5.66 27.82 -0.30
CA ASP A 47 5.77 26.40 0.02
C ASP A 47 4.40 25.80 0.42
N MET A 48 3.46 26.65 0.89
CA MET A 48 2.08 26.24 1.21
C MET A 48 1.20 26.05 -0.03
N ALA A 49 1.65 26.50 -1.21
CA ALA A 49 0.96 26.29 -2.47
C ALA A 49 0.82 24.79 -2.83
N ILE A 50 1.68 23.93 -2.28
CA ILE A 50 1.62 22.47 -2.45
C ILE A 50 0.39 21.86 -1.76
N PHE A 51 -0.13 22.53 -0.73
CA PHE A 51 -1.33 22.12 0.00
C PHE A 51 -2.58 22.87 -0.50
N ALA A 52 -2.40 23.90 -1.32
CA ALA A 52 -3.48 24.72 -1.85
C ALA A 52 -4.22 24.01 -3.00
N GLY A 53 -5.55 24.02 -2.90
CA GLY A 53 -6.45 23.44 -3.90
C GLY A 53 -6.63 21.92 -3.76
N TYR A 54 -7.81 21.45 -4.15
CA TYR A 54 -8.18 20.05 -3.99
C TYR A 54 -7.26 19.08 -4.72
N ASP A 55 -6.81 19.39 -5.94
CA ASP A 55 -6.01 18.45 -6.75
C ASP A 55 -4.67 18.14 -6.10
N ASN A 56 -3.98 19.15 -5.57
CA ASN A 56 -2.69 18.96 -4.89
C ASN A 56 -2.88 18.28 -3.54
N LEU A 57 -3.86 18.71 -2.76
CA LEU A 57 -4.18 18.13 -1.45
C LEU A 57 -4.55 16.65 -1.56
N ILE A 58 -5.39 16.28 -2.53
CA ILE A 58 -5.81 14.89 -2.78
C ILE A 58 -4.61 14.04 -3.21
N SER A 59 -3.81 14.53 -4.14
CA SER A 59 -2.63 13.81 -4.61
C SER A 59 -1.63 13.58 -3.47
N LEU A 60 -1.28 14.63 -2.74
CA LEU A 60 -0.34 14.55 -1.62
C LEU A 60 -0.83 13.58 -0.55
N PHE A 61 -2.10 13.66 -0.18
CA PHE A 61 -2.71 12.73 0.76
C PHE A 61 -2.67 11.28 0.24
N CYS A 62 -3.01 11.04 -1.03
CA CYS A 62 -2.97 9.71 -1.62
C CYS A 62 -1.54 9.13 -1.65
N VAL A 63 -0.53 9.95 -1.92
CA VAL A 63 0.89 9.57 -1.87
C VAL A 63 1.34 9.27 -0.44
N PHE A 64 0.92 10.09 0.52
CA PHE A 64 1.24 9.85 1.92
C PHE A 64 0.60 8.55 2.42
N ASN A 65 -0.67 8.31 2.07
CA ASN A 65 -1.35 7.09 2.44
C ASN A 65 -0.73 5.86 1.75
N MET A 66 -0.31 5.97 0.49
CA MET A 66 0.46 4.94 -0.22
C MET A 66 1.68 4.50 0.61
N ALA A 67 2.46 5.44 1.15
CA ALA A 67 3.66 5.13 1.92
C ALA A 67 3.33 4.33 3.20
N VAL A 68 2.27 4.68 3.90
CA VAL A 68 1.84 3.97 5.11
C VAL A 68 1.37 2.55 4.78
N PHE A 69 0.56 2.39 3.73
CA PHE A 69 0.12 1.07 3.27
C PHE A 69 1.26 0.22 2.71
N CYS A 70 2.31 0.82 2.13
CA CYS A 70 3.53 0.11 1.76
C CYS A 70 4.16 -0.56 2.99
N VAL A 71 4.31 0.18 4.09
CA VAL A 71 4.91 -0.35 5.33
C VAL A 71 4.01 -1.44 5.93
N MET A 72 2.70 -1.22 5.97
CA MET A 72 1.76 -2.25 6.45
C MET A 72 1.83 -3.53 5.61
N SER A 73 1.90 -3.40 4.27
CA SER A 73 2.08 -4.55 3.38
C SER A 73 3.36 -5.32 3.69
N ALA A 74 4.46 -4.62 3.94
CA ALA A 74 5.76 -5.23 4.26
C ALA A 74 5.71 -6.00 5.58
N VAL A 75 5.06 -5.44 6.60
CA VAL A 75 4.86 -6.11 7.90
C VAL A 75 4.00 -7.36 7.75
N MET A 76 2.94 -7.32 6.95
CA MET A 76 2.17 -8.52 6.61
C MET A 76 3.04 -9.56 5.91
N TYR A 77 3.79 -9.16 4.88
CA TYR A 77 4.68 -10.05 4.15
C TYR A 77 5.74 -10.70 5.04
N CYS A 78 6.26 -9.99 6.04
CA CYS A 78 7.18 -10.56 7.02
C CYS A 78 6.56 -11.74 7.77
N ARG A 79 5.34 -11.59 8.29
CA ARG A 79 4.64 -12.67 9.00
C ARG A 79 4.20 -13.81 8.09
N PHE A 80 3.60 -13.49 6.94
CA PHE A 80 3.04 -14.52 6.05
C PHE A 80 4.13 -15.30 5.31
N VAL A 81 5.21 -14.64 4.89
CA VAL A 81 6.25 -15.25 4.05
C VAL A 81 7.52 -15.49 4.87
N ILE A 82 8.14 -14.44 5.42
CA ILE A 82 9.50 -14.56 5.96
C ILE A 82 9.57 -15.45 7.20
N GLU A 83 8.62 -15.33 8.14
CA GLU A 83 8.58 -16.19 9.33
C GLU A 83 8.37 -17.67 8.97
N ASP A 84 7.56 -17.96 7.95
CA ASP A 84 7.29 -19.34 7.50
C ASP A 84 8.48 -19.97 6.73
N TYR A 85 9.33 -19.17 6.07
CA TYR A 85 10.47 -19.66 5.28
C TYR A 85 11.85 -19.50 5.94
N SER A 86 11.97 -18.62 6.94
CA SER A 86 13.21 -18.35 7.66
C SER A 86 13.19 -18.81 9.12
N GLY A 87 12.01 -19.11 9.69
CA GLY A 87 11.82 -19.46 11.09
C GLY A 87 11.71 -20.97 11.41
N LYS A 88 11.01 -21.29 12.50
CA LYS A 88 10.99 -22.61 13.19
C LYS A 88 10.24 -23.76 12.49
N ARG A 89 9.75 -23.61 11.25
CA ARG A 89 8.88 -24.63 10.62
C ARG A 89 9.06 -24.86 9.10
N PRO A 90 10.29 -24.95 8.55
CA PRO A 90 10.45 -25.34 7.15
C PRO A 90 9.86 -26.75 6.89
N ILE A 91 9.93 -27.65 7.88
CA ILE A 91 9.45 -29.05 7.83
C ILE A 91 7.94 -29.17 7.55
N LEU A 92 7.10 -28.32 8.16
CA LEU A 92 5.64 -28.37 7.93
C LEU A 92 5.24 -27.93 6.51
N LEU A 93 6.07 -27.11 5.87
CA LEU A 93 5.90 -26.71 4.48
C LEU A 93 6.36 -27.82 3.51
N PHE A 94 7.19 -28.79 3.96
CA PHE A 94 7.61 -29.97 3.17
C PHE A 94 6.56 -31.08 3.21
N SER A 95 5.76 -31.17 4.27
CA SER A 95 4.67 -32.14 4.38
C SER A 95 3.40 -31.77 3.61
N TYR A 96 3.33 -30.57 3.02
CA TYR A 96 2.15 -30.15 2.28
C TYR A 96 2.05 -30.91 0.94
N PRO A 97 0.94 -31.62 0.64
CA PRO A 97 0.76 -32.36 -0.61
C PRO A 97 0.49 -31.44 -1.82
N VAL A 98 0.79 -30.14 -1.71
CA VAL A 98 0.47 -29.11 -2.70
C VAL A 98 1.75 -28.36 -3.10
N SER A 99 1.92 -28.14 -4.41
CA SER A 99 3.07 -27.41 -4.96
C SER A 99 3.29 -26.07 -4.26
N ARG A 100 4.49 -25.87 -3.68
CA ARG A 100 4.85 -24.67 -2.91
C ARG A 100 4.73 -23.36 -3.68
N LYS A 101 4.91 -23.39 -5.00
CA LYS A 101 4.62 -22.25 -5.90
C LYS A 101 3.21 -21.70 -5.69
N LYS A 102 2.21 -22.58 -5.59
CA LYS A 102 0.81 -22.20 -5.38
C LYS A 102 0.57 -21.65 -3.98
N VAL A 103 1.29 -22.15 -2.97
CA VAL A 103 1.22 -21.66 -1.59
C VAL A 103 1.77 -20.23 -1.50
N VAL A 104 2.97 -19.99 -2.04
CA VAL A 104 3.59 -18.65 -2.06
C VAL A 104 2.72 -17.67 -2.82
N LEU A 105 2.28 -18.05 -4.02
CA LEU A 105 1.42 -17.20 -4.84
C LEU A 105 0.10 -16.88 -4.13
N SER A 106 -0.49 -17.84 -3.40
CA SER A 106 -1.69 -17.57 -2.60
C SER A 106 -1.44 -16.55 -1.48
N LYS A 107 -0.29 -16.63 -0.79
CA LYS A 107 0.09 -15.65 0.24
C LYS A 107 0.32 -14.26 -0.35
N LEU A 108 1.02 -14.18 -1.48
CA LEU A 108 1.23 -12.92 -2.20
C LEU A 108 -0.10 -12.28 -2.59
N LEU A 109 -1.04 -13.05 -3.14
CA LEU A 109 -2.36 -12.55 -3.51
C LEU A 109 -3.20 -12.11 -2.30
N ILE A 110 -3.14 -12.82 -1.18
CA ILE A 110 -3.86 -12.43 0.04
C ILE A 110 -3.38 -11.08 0.55
N VAL A 111 -2.06 -10.91 0.69
CA VAL A 111 -1.50 -9.66 1.21
C VAL A 111 -1.73 -8.52 0.22
N CYS A 112 -1.49 -8.73 -1.07
CA CYS A 112 -1.78 -7.75 -2.13
C CYS A 112 -3.26 -7.32 -2.13
N GLY A 113 -4.19 -8.28 -2.14
CA GLY A 113 -5.63 -8.00 -2.10
C GLY A 113 -6.04 -7.26 -0.83
N PHE A 114 -5.53 -7.68 0.34
CA PHE A 114 -5.79 -7.00 1.60
C PHE A 114 -5.30 -5.55 1.55
N THR A 115 -4.09 -5.30 1.07
CA THR A 115 -3.51 -3.95 1.01
C THR A 115 -4.29 -3.01 0.10
N ILE A 116 -4.76 -3.51 -1.05
CA ILE A 116 -5.57 -2.71 -1.98
C ILE A 116 -6.93 -2.40 -1.36
N ILE A 117 -7.63 -3.42 -0.82
CA ILE A 117 -8.97 -3.24 -0.24
C ILE A 117 -8.90 -2.30 0.98
N SER A 118 -7.96 -2.52 1.90
CA SER A 118 -7.81 -1.68 3.08
C SER A 118 -7.48 -0.24 2.72
N MET A 119 -6.57 0.00 1.75
CA MET A 119 -6.24 1.36 1.33
C MET A 119 -7.44 2.07 0.68
N VAL A 120 -8.20 1.36 -0.16
CA VAL A 120 -9.42 1.91 -0.79
C VAL A 120 -10.47 2.25 0.27
N VAL A 121 -10.72 1.36 1.23
CA VAL A 121 -11.68 1.58 2.31
C VAL A 121 -11.23 2.74 3.22
N CYS A 122 -9.94 2.79 3.57
CA CYS A 122 -9.37 3.86 4.37
C CYS A 122 -9.53 5.23 3.69
N ASN A 123 -9.12 5.35 2.42
CA ASN A 123 -9.32 6.59 1.66
C ASN A 123 -10.79 6.96 1.55
N PHE A 124 -11.67 5.99 1.27
CA PHE A 124 -13.09 6.24 1.17
C PHE A 124 -13.67 6.83 2.46
N ILE A 125 -13.35 6.25 3.62
CA ILE A 125 -13.79 6.75 4.93
C ILE A 125 -13.24 8.15 5.19
N VAL A 126 -11.95 8.37 4.95
CA VAL A 126 -11.28 9.65 5.22
C VAL A 126 -11.89 10.77 4.37
N PHE A 127 -12.02 10.56 3.06
CA PHE A 127 -12.60 11.56 2.15
C PHE A 127 -14.11 11.75 2.34
N LEU A 128 -14.84 10.73 2.79
CA LEU A 128 -16.26 10.86 3.13
C LEU A 128 -16.44 11.80 4.34
N ILE A 129 -15.65 11.61 5.40
CA ILE A 129 -15.67 12.48 6.58
C ILE A 129 -15.28 13.91 6.18
N PHE A 130 -14.21 14.05 5.40
CA PHE A 130 -13.76 15.36 4.93
C PHE A 130 -14.83 16.07 4.08
N GLY A 131 -15.48 15.36 3.14
CA GLY A 131 -16.54 15.93 2.31
C GLY A 131 -17.78 16.37 3.10
N ILE A 132 -18.12 15.66 4.19
CA ILE A 132 -19.18 16.10 5.11
C ILE A 132 -18.76 17.37 5.85
N THR A 133 -17.53 17.42 6.38
CA THR A 133 -17.02 18.58 7.13
C THR A 133 -16.89 19.82 6.25
N GLU A 134 -16.50 19.65 4.99
CA GLU A 134 -16.35 20.76 4.04
C GLU A 134 -17.67 21.47 3.76
N ASN A 135 -18.80 20.75 3.83
CA ASN A 135 -20.13 21.34 3.72
C ASN A 135 -20.44 22.36 4.84
N PHE A 136 -19.84 22.18 6.02
CA PHE A 136 -20.06 23.04 7.18
C PHE A 136 -18.99 24.13 7.32
N ILE A 137 -17.72 23.81 7.09
CA ILE A 137 -16.58 24.67 7.46
C ILE A 137 -15.91 25.33 6.22
N HIS A 138 -16.18 24.85 5.00
CA HIS A 138 -15.61 25.37 3.74
C HIS A 138 -14.10 25.69 3.85
N LEU A 139 -13.26 24.71 4.24
CA LEU A 139 -11.84 24.95 4.48
C LEU A 139 -11.05 25.28 3.20
N VAL A 140 -11.41 24.67 2.07
CA VAL A 140 -10.71 24.81 0.78
C VAL A 140 -11.47 25.74 -0.18
N GLY A 141 -12.67 26.21 0.22
CA GLY A 141 -13.37 27.32 -0.43
C GLY A 141 -14.04 27.03 -1.78
N ASN A 142 -14.00 25.79 -2.28
CA ASN A 142 -14.66 25.38 -3.53
C ASN A 142 -15.73 24.30 -3.25
N ASN A 143 -16.80 24.26 -4.04
CA ASN A 143 -17.83 23.23 -3.88
C ASN A 143 -17.25 21.83 -4.15
N PHE A 144 -17.48 20.89 -3.25
CA PHE A 144 -17.11 19.49 -3.41
C PHE A 144 -17.88 18.87 -4.59
N THR A 145 -17.25 18.89 -5.77
CA THR A 145 -17.87 18.55 -7.05
C THR A 145 -17.65 17.07 -7.40
N VAL A 146 -18.54 16.48 -8.18
CA VAL A 146 -18.43 15.07 -8.65
C VAL A 146 -17.09 14.78 -9.36
N SER A 147 -16.50 15.77 -10.04
CA SER A 147 -15.18 15.68 -10.67
C SER A 147 -14.06 15.39 -9.66
N ILE A 148 -14.14 15.97 -8.47
CA ILE A 148 -13.18 15.78 -7.38
C ILE A 148 -13.28 14.36 -6.82
N ILE A 149 -14.49 13.85 -6.67
CA ILE A 149 -14.74 12.46 -6.23
C ILE A 149 -14.12 11.47 -7.22
N LEU A 150 -14.31 11.69 -8.53
CA LEU A 150 -13.71 10.84 -9.55
C LEU A 150 -12.17 10.89 -9.49
N ASN A 151 -11.59 12.08 -9.29
CA ASN A 151 -10.14 12.23 -9.13
C ASN A 151 -9.60 11.48 -7.90
N ILE A 152 -10.35 11.50 -6.78
CA ILE A 152 -10.01 10.75 -5.56
C ILE A 152 -10.00 9.26 -5.84
N VAL A 153 -11.04 8.74 -6.49
CA VAL A 153 -11.17 7.31 -6.81
C VAL A 153 -10.05 6.85 -7.74
N GLU A 154 -9.78 7.63 -8.80
CA GLU A 154 -8.70 7.34 -9.77
C GLU A 154 -7.34 7.28 -9.09
N ASN A 155 -6.98 8.31 -8.31
CA ASN A 155 -5.71 8.35 -7.57
C ASN A 155 -5.61 7.22 -6.54
N THR A 156 -6.69 6.92 -5.83
CA THR A 156 -6.71 5.85 -4.83
C THR A 156 -6.42 4.48 -5.46
N ILE A 157 -7.00 4.19 -6.63
CA ILE A 157 -6.76 2.92 -7.34
C ILE A 157 -5.30 2.82 -7.81
N LEU A 158 -4.75 3.90 -8.38
CA LEU A 158 -3.36 3.92 -8.83
C LEU A 158 -2.37 3.76 -7.67
N MET A 159 -2.55 4.53 -6.60
CA MET A 159 -1.66 4.48 -5.44
C MET A 159 -1.73 3.13 -4.70
N SER A 160 -2.92 2.54 -4.58
CA SER A 160 -3.07 1.23 -3.93
C SER A 160 -2.40 0.11 -4.72
N ALA A 161 -2.45 0.16 -6.05
CA ALA A 161 -1.71 -0.76 -6.91
C ALA A 161 -0.20 -0.61 -6.73
N ILE A 162 0.31 0.63 -6.72
CA ILE A 162 1.73 0.92 -6.47
C ILE A 162 2.15 0.41 -5.09
N ALA A 163 1.37 0.70 -4.03
CA ALA A 163 1.67 0.25 -2.68
C ALA A 163 1.79 -1.27 -2.56
N ALA A 164 0.84 -2.00 -3.16
CA ALA A 164 0.85 -3.45 -3.17
C ALA A 164 2.09 -4.02 -3.88
N THR A 165 2.50 -3.42 -5.01
CA THR A 165 3.69 -3.85 -5.75
C THR A 165 4.99 -3.58 -5.00
N ILE A 166 5.11 -2.44 -4.30
CA ILE A 166 6.25 -2.12 -3.44
C ILE A 166 6.38 -3.18 -2.34
N GLY A 167 5.27 -3.59 -1.73
CA GLY A 167 5.26 -4.67 -0.75
C GLY A 167 5.81 -6.00 -1.30
N VAL A 168 5.42 -6.36 -2.54
CA VAL A 168 5.93 -7.57 -3.22
C VAL A 168 7.44 -7.46 -3.49
N ILE A 169 7.93 -6.30 -3.91
CA ILE A 169 9.36 -6.08 -4.15
C ILE A 169 10.14 -6.17 -2.83
N ALA A 170 9.63 -5.55 -1.77
CA ALA A 170 10.23 -5.56 -0.44
C ALA A 170 10.36 -6.99 0.10
N VAL A 171 9.31 -7.83 -0.02
CA VAL A 171 9.39 -9.23 0.41
C VAL A 171 10.36 -10.03 -0.45
N GLY A 172 10.50 -9.71 -1.74
CA GLY A 172 11.53 -10.28 -2.61
C GLY A 172 12.93 -10.09 -2.05
N ILE A 173 13.28 -8.86 -1.65
CA ILE A 173 14.57 -8.50 -1.05
C ILE A 173 14.72 -9.17 0.33
N GLY A 174 13.69 -9.05 1.17
CA GLY A 174 13.63 -9.65 2.50
C GLY A 174 13.84 -11.16 2.52
N PHE A 175 13.26 -11.84 1.53
CA PHE A 175 13.39 -13.28 1.35
C PHE A 175 14.81 -13.71 0.99
N ILE A 176 15.53 -12.93 0.17
CA ILE A 176 16.93 -13.21 -0.17
C ILE A 176 17.80 -13.14 1.08
N LYS A 177 17.56 -12.14 1.94
CA LYS A 177 18.33 -11.88 3.16
C LYS A 177 17.81 -12.64 4.38
N LYS A 178 16.70 -13.39 4.26
CA LYS A 178 16.08 -14.16 5.35
C LYS A 178 15.82 -13.30 6.60
N SER A 179 15.40 -12.05 6.40
CA SER A 179 15.40 -11.04 7.45
C SER A 179 14.15 -10.16 7.41
N VAL A 180 13.41 -10.17 8.52
CA VAL A 180 12.27 -9.26 8.77
C VAL A 180 12.69 -7.79 8.70
N PRO A 181 13.72 -7.31 9.43
CA PRO A 181 14.08 -5.89 9.40
C PRO A 181 14.50 -5.40 8.01
N THR A 182 15.20 -6.23 7.22
CA THR A 182 15.59 -5.86 5.85
C THR A 182 14.39 -5.60 4.95
N THR A 183 13.30 -6.34 5.15
CA THR A 183 12.05 -6.17 4.38
C THR A 183 11.41 -4.83 4.67
N ILE A 184 11.27 -4.50 5.95
CA ILE A 184 10.64 -3.25 6.38
C ILE A 184 11.47 -2.05 5.91
N ILE A 185 12.79 -2.09 6.10
CA ILE A 185 13.70 -1.02 5.65
C ILE A 185 13.61 -0.85 4.12
N SER A 186 13.59 -1.96 3.37
CA SER A 186 13.45 -1.89 1.91
C SER A 186 12.12 -1.30 1.46
N ALA A 187 11.02 -1.60 2.17
CA ALA A 187 9.71 -1.04 1.86
C ALA A 187 9.66 0.47 2.13
N VAL A 188 10.25 0.94 3.23
CA VAL A 188 10.33 2.36 3.55
C VAL A 188 11.18 3.10 2.52
N PHE A 189 12.33 2.55 2.12
CA PHE A 189 13.19 3.14 1.11
C PHE A 189 12.53 3.19 -0.29
N LEU A 190 11.83 2.12 -0.68
CA LEU A 190 11.09 2.11 -1.94
C LEU A 190 9.89 3.06 -1.91
N ALA A 191 9.18 3.13 -0.79
CA ALA A 191 8.08 4.07 -0.60
C ALA A 191 8.57 5.52 -0.72
N SER A 192 9.68 5.89 -0.08
CA SER A 192 10.21 7.26 -0.15
C SER A 192 10.64 7.65 -1.56
N LEU A 193 11.28 6.75 -2.30
CA LEU A 193 11.60 6.96 -3.72
C LEU A 193 10.33 7.14 -4.56
N MET A 194 9.33 6.29 -4.35
CA MET A 194 8.08 6.35 -5.11
C MET A 194 7.28 7.60 -4.80
N CYS A 195 7.25 8.09 -3.56
CA CYS A 195 6.61 9.36 -3.23
C CYS A 195 7.17 10.51 -4.09
N ASN A 196 8.49 10.60 -4.21
CA ASN A 196 9.13 11.66 -5.02
C ASN A 196 8.79 11.53 -6.51
N ILE A 197 8.81 10.30 -7.05
CA ILE A 197 8.49 10.07 -8.47
C ILE A 197 7.03 10.42 -8.76
N VAL A 198 6.12 10.00 -7.89
CA VAL A 198 4.68 10.23 -8.07
C VAL A 198 4.33 11.71 -7.98
N VAL A 199 4.90 12.46 -7.02
CA VAL A 199 4.66 13.90 -6.90
C VAL A 199 5.14 14.65 -8.15
N ASN A 200 6.31 14.28 -8.70
CA ASN A 200 6.81 14.86 -9.95
C ASN A 200 5.99 14.44 -11.19
N ALA A 201 5.37 13.25 -11.17
CA ALA A 201 4.55 12.75 -12.27
C ALA A 201 3.10 13.25 -12.24
N ASN A 202 2.62 13.75 -11.08
CA ASN A 202 1.26 14.23 -10.87
C ASN A 202 0.74 15.26 -11.91
N PRO A 203 1.56 16.20 -12.44
CA PRO A 203 1.09 17.13 -13.47
C PRO A 203 0.66 16.45 -14.78
N ASN A 204 1.10 15.21 -15.04
CA ASN A 204 0.81 14.48 -16.26
C ASN A 204 0.15 13.12 -15.96
N ARG A 205 -1.18 13.04 -16.13
CA ARG A 205 -1.95 11.81 -15.89
C ARG A 205 -1.43 10.60 -16.67
N ALA A 206 -0.97 10.79 -17.90
CA ALA A 206 -0.40 9.71 -18.70
C ALA A 206 0.87 9.13 -18.05
N ALA A 207 1.71 9.97 -17.44
CA ALA A 207 2.90 9.53 -16.73
C ALA A 207 2.55 8.67 -15.50
N MET A 208 1.49 9.02 -14.76
CA MET A 208 1.01 8.23 -13.63
C MET A 208 0.51 6.84 -14.06
N TYR A 209 -0.23 6.75 -15.16
CA TYR A 209 -0.68 5.46 -15.69
C TYR A 209 0.49 4.58 -16.14
N VAL A 210 1.47 5.16 -16.83
CA VAL A 210 2.68 4.45 -17.26
C VAL A 210 3.47 3.97 -16.04
N LEU A 211 3.61 4.80 -15.01
CA LEU A 211 4.30 4.45 -13.77
C LEU A 211 3.61 3.29 -13.05
N ALA A 212 2.29 3.36 -12.87
CA ALA A 212 1.52 2.30 -12.24
C ALA A 212 1.62 0.99 -13.02
N ALA A 213 1.52 1.03 -14.36
CA ALA A 213 1.69 -0.14 -15.22
C ALA A 213 3.10 -0.75 -15.10
N ALA A 214 4.14 0.09 -15.11
CA ALA A 214 5.52 -0.35 -14.93
C ALA A 214 5.72 -1.05 -13.57
N MET A 215 5.18 -0.47 -12.49
CA MET A 215 5.26 -1.02 -11.14
C MET A 215 4.54 -2.37 -11.02
N VAL A 216 3.37 -2.52 -11.63
CA VAL A 216 2.64 -3.80 -11.69
C VAL A 216 3.47 -4.86 -12.43
N MET A 217 4.07 -4.51 -13.57
CA MET A 217 4.95 -5.42 -14.30
C MET A 217 6.16 -5.86 -13.47
N ILE A 218 6.80 -4.93 -12.75
CA ILE A 218 7.93 -5.23 -11.85
C ILE A 218 7.46 -6.14 -10.70
N GLY A 219 6.29 -5.90 -10.12
CA GLY A 219 5.69 -6.74 -9.08
C GLY A 219 5.43 -8.18 -9.55
N ILE A 220 4.93 -8.36 -10.78
CA ILE A 220 4.74 -9.68 -11.40
C ILE A 220 6.09 -10.39 -11.59
N LEU A 221 7.09 -9.69 -12.14
CA LEU A 221 8.44 -10.23 -12.33
C LEU A 221 9.07 -10.67 -11.00
N CYS A 222 8.92 -9.85 -9.95
CA CYS A 222 9.42 -10.16 -8.62
C CYS A 222 8.71 -11.39 -8.01
N SER A 223 7.40 -11.50 -8.21
CA SER A 223 6.62 -12.67 -7.80
C SER A 223 7.10 -13.95 -8.50
N ILE A 224 7.38 -13.89 -9.81
CA ILE A 224 7.94 -15.01 -10.58
C ILE A 224 9.34 -15.38 -10.08
N PHE A 225 10.18 -14.38 -9.80
CA PHE A 225 11.52 -14.60 -9.24
C PHE A 225 11.46 -15.32 -7.88
N LEU A 226 10.60 -14.86 -6.97
CA LEU A 226 10.35 -15.51 -5.67
C LEU A 226 9.93 -16.98 -5.85
N MET A 227 8.98 -17.25 -6.74
CA MET A 227 8.53 -18.62 -7.03
C MET A 227 9.65 -19.51 -7.59
N LYS A 228 10.49 -19.00 -8.51
CA LYS A 228 11.62 -19.74 -9.06
C LYS A 228 12.67 -20.04 -7.98
N LYS A 229 12.96 -19.08 -7.10
CA LYS A 229 13.93 -19.25 -6.01
C LYS A 229 13.48 -20.31 -5.00
N ILE A 230 12.18 -20.34 -4.68
CA ILE A 230 11.60 -21.33 -3.76
C ILE A 230 11.63 -22.74 -4.37
N ASN A 231 11.41 -22.86 -5.68
CA ASN A 231 11.51 -24.14 -6.39
C ASN A 231 12.96 -24.65 -6.46
N LYS A 232 13.98 -23.79 -6.49
CA LYS A 232 15.38 -24.24 -6.45
C LYS A 232 15.79 -24.81 -5.09
N MET A 233 15.14 -24.38 -3.99
CA MET A 233 15.33 -24.99 -2.67
C MET A 233 14.67 -26.38 -2.54
N GLU A 234 14.05 -26.90 -3.60
CA GLU A 234 13.44 -28.23 -3.68
C GLU A 234 14.43 -29.31 -4.13
N VAL A 235 15.58 -28.93 -4.71
CA VAL A 235 16.52 -29.84 -5.39
C VAL A 235 17.81 -30.07 -4.56
N LEU A 236 17.84 -29.61 -3.31
CA LEU A 236 18.92 -29.84 -2.34
C LEU A 236 18.35 -30.59 -1.14
#